data_AF-A0A2W5K8X3-F1
#
_entry.id   AF-A0A2W5K8X3-F1
#
_cell.length_a   1.000
_cell.length_b   1.000
_cell.length_c   1.000
_cell.angle_alpha   90.00
_cell.angle_beta   90.00
_cell.angle_gamma   90.00
#
_symmetry.space_group_name_H-M   'P 1'
#
loop_
_entity.id
_entity.type
_entity.pdbx_description
1 polymer ?
#
loop_
_entity_poly.entity_id
_entity_poly.type
_entity_poly.pdbx_seq_one_letter_code
_entity_poly.pdbx_strand_id
1 'polypeptide(L)'
;MPNVIWTLQPDWPAARLPIDPPEVVDKQTDPTVAEILPQVVALTPRGPAWGTDEVGNAASVSPRMAQFWTAIAAWVVDLNVRESTVANEIFSSAIVTSLEDWEAELGLPDAFGPLASTVKARIATARIRHAGGSCVSAADFIGLAKLVGATITVEEPDQFQVDASELGAGFYDPAPDPADVDILDAVAAEDVWKYWIIRVVDRGPFATNAELRRALAPFVPLHAIMVTP
;
A
#
# COMPACT_ATOMS: atom_id res chain seq x y z
N MET A 1 -23.33 19.27 -21.46
CA MET A 1 -23.53 19.16 -19.99
C MET A 1 -22.16 19.19 -19.31
N PRO A 2 -22.04 19.53 -18.01
CA PRO A 2 -20.74 19.53 -17.33
C PRO A 2 -20.19 18.10 -17.17
N ASN A 3 -18.88 17.94 -17.26
CA ASN A 3 -18.20 16.65 -17.07
C ASN A 3 -18.52 16.06 -15.68
N VAL A 4 -18.64 14.73 -15.62
CA VAL A 4 -18.90 14.05 -14.36
C VAL A 4 -17.59 13.86 -13.61
N ILE A 5 -17.47 14.52 -12.47
CA ILE A 5 -16.34 14.33 -11.55
C ILE A 5 -16.72 13.25 -10.55
N TRP A 6 -16.05 12.11 -10.66
CA TRP A 6 -16.17 11.02 -9.70
C TRP A 6 -15.41 11.35 -8.42
N THR A 7 -16.12 11.26 -7.30
CA THR A 7 -15.56 11.31 -5.95
C THR A 7 -15.94 10.05 -5.20
N LEU A 8 -15.12 9.68 -4.23
CA LEU A 8 -15.38 8.50 -3.41
C LEU A 8 -16.57 8.79 -2.50
N GLN A 9 -17.70 8.11 -2.76
CA GLN A 9 -18.90 8.27 -1.95
C GLN A 9 -18.66 7.74 -0.53
N PRO A 10 -19.22 8.38 0.53
CA PRO A 10 -18.97 7.97 1.91
C PRO A 10 -19.36 6.52 2.24
N ASP A 11 -20.34 5.98 1.53
CA ASP A 11 -20.85 4.63 1.70
C ASP A 11 -20.09 3.57 0.90
N TRP A 12 -19.20 3.97 -0.03
CA TRP A 12 -18.40 3.06 -0.84
C TRP A 12 -17.47 2.21 0.06
N PRO A 13 -17.30 0.91 -0.19
CA PRO A 13 -16.43 0.04 0.62
C PRO A 13 -15.00 0.59 0.76
N ALA A 14 -14.40 1.08 -0.33
CA ALA A 14 -13.06 1.66 -0.30
C ALA A 14 -12.98 2.98 0.50
N ALA A 15 -14.11 3.68 0.72
CA ALA A 15 -14.14 4.86 1.58
C ALA A 15 -13.91 4.52 3.05
N ARG A 16 -14.30 3.32 3.47
CA ARG A 16 -14.26 2.83 4.85
C ARG A 16 -12.93 2.16 5.22
N LEU A 17 -12.06 1.94 4.25
CA LEU A 17 -10.76 1.34 4.53
C LEU A 17 -9.91 2.30 5.37
N PRO A 18 -9.41 1.85 6.54
CA PRO A 18 -8.46 2.64 7.31
C PRO A 18 -7.18 2.85 6.49
N ILE A 19 -6.61 4.05 6.59
CA ILE A 19 -5.33 4.37 5.96
C ILE A 19 -4.20 3.63 6.68
N ASP A 20 -4.35 3.51 8.01
CA ASP A 20 -3.41 2.84 8.89
C ASP A 20 -3.58 1.31 8.82
N PRO A 21 -2.46 0.57 8.84
CA PRO A 21 -2.51 -0.89 8.92
C PRO A 21 -3.29 -1.37 10.15
N PRO A 22 -3.94 -2.54 10.08
CA PRO A 22 -4.47 -3.16 11.28
C PRO A 22 -3.33 -3.48 12.26
N GLU A 23 -3.50 -3.10 13.52
CA GLU A 23 -2.56 -3.43 14.59
C GLU A 23 -2.86 -4.85 15.10
N VAL A 24 -1.90 -5.76 14.97
CA VAL A 24 -1.95 -7.08 15.63
C VAL A 24 -0.97 -7.01 16.79
N VAL A 25 -1.44 -6.44 17.91
CA VAL A 25 -0.66 -6.36 19.14
C VAL A 25 -1.26 -7.29 20.17
N ASP A 26 -0.42 -8.20 20.64
CA ASP A 26 -0.70 -9.03 21.79
C ASP A 26 0.47 -9.01 22.78
N LYS A 27 0.35 -9.78 23.86
CA LYS A 27 1.41 -9.88 24.88
C LYS A 27 2.69 -10.55 24.39
N GLN A 28 2.66 -11.28 23.27
CA GLN A 28 3.84 -11.90 22.68
C GLN A 28 4.55 -10.97 21.70
N THR A 29 3.88 -9.90 21.24
CA THR A 29 4.43 -8.96 20.28
C THR A 29 5.55 -8.10 20.87
N ASP A 30 5.40 -7.65 22.12
CA ASP A 30 6.40 -6.86 22.87
C ASP A 30 6.41 -7.25 24.38
N PRO A 31 6.86 -8.46 24.73
CA PRO A 31 6.86 -8.92 26.11
C PRO A 31 8.03 -8.36 26.91
N THR A 32 7.85 -8.17 28.21
CA THR A 32 8.96 -7.81 29.11
C THR A 32 9.68 -9.04 29.66
N VAL A 33 10.95 -8.87 30.07
CA VAL A 33 11.73 -9.93 30.74
C VAL A 33 11.01 -10.47 31.98
N ALA A 34 10.32 -9.59 32.72
CA ALA A 34 9.57 -9.97 33.92
C ALA A 34 8.37 -10.87 33.61
N GLU A 35 7.76 -10.74 32.43
CA GLU A 35 6.64 -11.56 31.97
C GLU A 35 7.09 -12.92 31.39
N ILE A 36 8.26 -12.95 30.75
CA ILE A 36 8.83 -14.15 30.14
C ILE A 36 9.57 -15.03 31.15
N LEU A 37 10.26 -14.44 32.13
CA LEU A 37 11.09 -15.18 33.08
C LEU A 37 10.35 -16.32 33.80
N PRO A 38 9.11 -16.14 34.33
CA PRO A 38 8.37 -17.24 34.95
C PRO A 38 8.08 -18.39 33.98
N GLN A 39 7.82 -18.08 32.70
CA GLN A 39 7.54 -19.08 31.67
C GLN A 39 8.80 -19.87 31.31
N VAL A 40 9.95 -19.20 31.18
CA VAL A 40 11.25 -19.84 30.95
C VAL A 40 11.61 -20.79 32.09
N VAL A 41 11.48 -20.33 33.34
CA VAL A 41 11.77 -21.16 34.52
C VAL A 41 10.83 -22.37 34.61
N ALA A 42 9.55 -22.20 34.27
CA ALA A 42 8.57 -23.30 34.27
C ALA A 42 8.90 -24.42 33.27
N LEU A 43 9.65 -24.13 32.20
CA LEU A 43 10.09 -25.11 31.21
C LEU A 43 11.37 -25.86 31.62
N THR A 44 12.03 -25.45 32.70
CA THR A 44 13.27 -26.09 33.16
C THR A 44 12.98 -27.39 33.90
N PRO A 45 13.90 -28.37 33.87
CA PRO A 45 13.77 -29.55 34.70
C PRO A 45 13.74 -29.18 36.19
N ARG A 46 12.98 -29.93 36.99
CA ARG A 46 12.92 -29.71 38.44
C ARG A 46 14.25 -30.07 39.12
N GLY A 47 14.52 -29.42 40.26
CA GLY A 47 15.62 -29.77 41.15
C GLY A 47 16.64 -28.65 41.42
N PRO A 48 17.54 -28.88 42.39
CA PRO A 48 18.47 -27.87 42.91
C PRO A 48 19.50 -27.40 41.88
N ALA A 49 19.80 -28.22 40.86
CA ALA A 49 20.67 -27.84 39.76
C ALA A 49 20.10 -26.68 38.91
N TRP A 50 18.78 -26.50 38.93
CA TRP A 50 18.06 -25.50 38.12
C TRP A 50 17.41 -24.40 38.98
N GLY A 51 17.47 -24.55 40.31
CA GLY A 51 16.92 -23.61 41.29
C GLY A 51 15.40 -23.62 41.40
N THR A 52 14.75 -24.64 40.84
CA THR A 52 13.32 -24.94 41.04
C THR A 52 13.20 -25.99 42.14
N ASP A 53 12.56 -25.67 43.26
CA ASP A 53 12.23 -26.66 44.29
C ASP A 53 11.12 -27.63 43.80
N GLU A 54 10.75 -28.61 44.63
CA GLU A 54 9.65 -29.55 44.29
C GLU A 54 8.31 -28.85 44.03
N VAL A 55 8.16 -27.60 44.49
CA VAL A 55 6.97 -26.76 44.39
C VAL A 55 7.05 -25.78 43.20
N GLY A 56 8.18 -25.71 42.49
CA GLY A 56 8.40 -24.82 41.34
C GLY A 56 8.72 -23.36 41.70
N ASN A 57 9.13 -23.10 42.94
CA ASN A 57 9.45 -21.76 43.43
C ASN A 57 10.93 -21.41 43.19
N ALA A 58 11.18 -20.35 42.41
CA ALA A 58 12.51 -19.81 42.10
C ALA A 58 13.19 -19.06 43.28
N ALA A 59 12.56 -18.99 44.47
CA ALA A 59 13.10 -18.30 45.65
C ALA A 59 14.41 -18.91 46.18
N SER A 60 14.77 -20.12 45.74
CA SER A 60 16.01 -20.81 46.14
C SER A 60 17.12 -20.75 45.09
N VAL A 61 16.93 -19.99 44.00
CA VAL A 61 17.91 -19.86 42.91
C VAL A 61 19.14 -19.06 43.38
N SER A 62 20.34 -19.57 43.13
CA SER A 62 21.57 -18.81 43.39
C SER A 62 21.63 -17.53 42.54
N PRO A 63 22.28 -16.44 42.99
CA PRO A 63 22.36 -15.19 42.22
C PRO A 63 22.90 -15.36 40.79
N ARG A 64 23.86 -16.27 40.58
CA ARG A 64 24.40 -16.58 39.24
C ARG A 64 23.39 -17.28 38.35
N MET A 65 22.62 -18.21 38.90
CA MET A 65 21.59 -18.91 38.14
C MET A 65 20.41 -17.97 37.83
N ALA A 66 20.05 -17.06 38.73
CA ALA A 66 19.05 -16.03 38.46
C ALA A 66 19.50 -15.12 37.30
N GLN A 67 20.76 -14.68 37.29
CA GLN A 67 21.35 -13.92 36.18
C GLN A 67 21.31 -14.71 34.87
N PHE A 68 21.63 -16.01 34.90
CA PHE A 68 21.56 -16.88 33.73
C PHE A 68 20.13 -16.94 33.17
N TRP A 69 19.12 -17.21 34.01
CA TRP A 69 17.73 -17.27 33.55
C TRP A 69 17.19 -15.93 33.06
N THR A 70 17.57 -14.84 33.71
CA THR A 70 17.26 -13.49 33.22
C THR A 70 17.88 -13.23 31.84
N ALA A 71 19.10 -13.68 31.59
CA ALA A 71 19.73 -13.55 30.28
C ALA A 71 19.02 -14.39 29.20
N ILE A 72 18.62 -15.62 29.53
CA ILE A 72 17.81 -16.46 28.63
C ILE A 72 16.44 -15.80 28.35
N ALA A 73 15.76 -15.29 29.38
CA ALA A 73 14.49 -14.60 29.21
C ALA A 73 14.62 -13.33 28.35
N ALA A 74 15.70 -12.56 28.50
CA ALA A 74 15.98 -11.42 27.64
C ALA A 74 16.22 -11.82 26.18
N TRP A 75 16.90 -12.93 25.93
CA TRP A 75 17.05 -13.47 24.58
C TRP A 75 15.70 -13.91 23.98
N VAL A 76 14.83 -14.55 24.76
CA VAL A 76 13.48 -14.92 24.31
C VAL A 76 12.62 -13.69 24.00
N VAL A 77 12.74 -12.61 24.78
CA VAL A 77 12.07 -11.33 24.48
C VAL A 77 12.53 -10.78 23.12
N ASP A 78 13.85 -10.72 22.88
CA ASP A 78 14.39 -10.28 21.58
C ASP A 78 13.93 -11.16 20.42
N LEU A 79 13.86 -12.49 20.63
CA LEU A 79 13.33 -13.42 19.64
C LEU A 79 11.85 -13.15 19.32
N ASN A 80 11.00 -13.02 20.36
CA ASN A 80 9.57 -12.76 20.20
C ASN A 80 9.30 -11.47 19.42
N VAL A 81 10.03 -10.39 19.72
CA VAL A 81 9.88 -9.11 18.99
C VAL A 81 10.28 -9.24 17.52
N ARG A 82 11.34 -10.00 17.22
CA ARG A 82 11.77 -10.21 15.83
C ARG A 82 10.81 -11.11 15.07
N GLU A 83 10.37 -12.20 15.68
CA GLU A 83 9.41 -13.13 15.08
C GLU A 83 8.06 -12.45 14.84
N SER A 84 7.56 -11.66 15.80
CA SER A 84 6.32 -10.89 15.64
C SER A 84 6.45 -9.83 14.55
N THR A 85 7.60 -9.15 14.46
CA THR A 85 7.89 -8.20 13.38
C THR A 85 7.81 -8.90 12.02
N VAL A 86 8.55 -10.00 11.83
CA VAL A 86 8.54 -10.77 10.57
C VAL A 86 7.16 -11.35 10.27
N ALA A 87 6.43 -11.83 11.27
CA ALA A 87 5.07 -12.35 11.09
C ALA A 87 4.11 -11.25 10.62
N ASN A 88 4.23 -10.02 11.14
CA ASN A 88 3.43 -8.87 10.70
C ASN A 88 3.76 -8.45 9.26
N GLU A 89 4.97 -8.72 8.77
CA GLU A 89 5.37 -8.42 7.40
C GLU A 89 4.69 -9.29 6.33
N ILE A 90 3.88 -10.28 6.72
CA ILE A 90 2.93 -10.97 5.81
C ILE A 90 1.87 -10.02 5.25
N PHE A 91 1.67 -8.86 5.88
CA PHE A 91 0.82 -7.80 5.37
C PHE A 91 1.66 -6.74 4.69
N SER A 92 1.35 -6.44 3.42
CA SER A 92 2.05 -5.39 2.65
C SER A 92 1.96 -3.99 3.29
N SER A 93 1.03 -3.78 4.23
CA SER A 93 0.90 -2.53 4.99
C SER A 93 1.85 -2.42 6.19
N ALA A 94 2.52 -3.50 6.59
CA ALA A 94 3.41 -3.57 7.76
C ALA A 94 4.85 -3.96 7.39
N ILE A 95 5.25 -3.80 6.12
CA ILE A 95 6.60 -4.11 5.63
C ILE A 95 7.66 -3.28 6.37
N VAL A 96 8.71 -3.94 6.84
CA VAL A 96 9.88 -3.30 7.45
C VAL A 96 11.18 -3.78 6.79
N THR A 97 11.37 -5.11 6.66
CA THR A 97 12.60 -5.73 6.17
C THR A 97 12.42 -6.55 4.89
N SER A 98 11.21 -7.04 4.61
CA SER A 98 10.84 -7.93 3.49
C SER A 98 10.44 -7.21 2.19
N LEU A 99 10.77 -5.92 2.06
CA LEU A 99 10.35 -5.13 0.88
C LEU A 99 10.82 -5.74 -0.44
N GLU A 100 12.05 -6.25 -0.48
CA GLU A 100 12.61 -6.85 -1.70
C GLU A 100 11.91 -8.17 -2.06
N ASP A 101 11.52 -8.96 -1.05
CA ASP A 101 10.75 -10.21 -1.26
C ASP A 101 9.37 -9.91 -1.83
N TRP A 102 8.68 -8.90 -1.26
CA TRP A 102 7.40 -8.41 -1.78
C TRP A 102 7.49 -7.89 -3.21
N GLU A 103 8.54 -7.13 -3.52
CA GLU A 103 8.77 -6.64 -4.87
C GLU A 103 8.99 -7.80 -5.84
N ALA A 104 9.78 -8.80 -5.46
CA ALA A 104 10.01 -9.98 -6.29
C ALA A 104 8.71 -10.79 -6.51
N GLU A 105 7.91 -11.01 -5.46
CA GLU A 105 6.62 -11.73 -5.54
C GLU A 105 5.60 -11.00 -6.44
N LEU A 106 5.59 -9.67 -6.38
CA LEU A 106 4.71 -8.83 -7.20
C LEU A 106 5.27 -8.54 -8.60
N GLY A 107 6.44 -9.09 -8.94
CA GLY A 107 7.09 -8.91 -10.24
C GLY A 107 7.60 -7.48 -10.49
N LEU A 108 7.99 -6.77 -9.44
CA LEU A 108 8.57 -5.43 -9.49
C LEU A 108 10.11 -5.50 -9.57
N PRO A 109 10.77 -4.62 -10.33
CA PRO A 109 10.18 -3.68 -11.30
C PRO A 109 9.52 -4.40 -12.49
N ASP A 110 8.39 -3.87 -12.94
CA ASP A 110 7.58 -4.42 -14.04
C ASP A 110 7.79 -3.64 -15.36
N ALA A 111 7.02 -3.99 -16.40
CA ALA A 111 7.07 -3.31 -17.69
C ALA A 111 6.62 -1.83 -17.65
N PHE A 112 5.99 -1.38 -16.56
CA PHE A 112 5.52 -0.01 -16.39
C PHE A 112 6.62 0.92 -15.87
N GLY A 113 7.78 0.39 -15.48
CA GLY A 113 9.00 1.15 -15.30
C GLY A 113 9.80 0.78 -14.04
N PRO A 114 10.78 1.61 -13.67
CA PRO A 114 11.64 1.33 -12.52
C PRO A 114 10.87 1.48 -11.20
N LEU A 115 11.42 0.87 -10.14
CA LEU A 115 10.99 1.09 -8.77
C LEU A 115 10.97 2.58 -8.42
N ALA A 116 10.07 2.96 -7.51
CA ALA A 116 10.00 4.32 -7.01
C ALA A 116 11.29 4.70 -6.26
N SER A 117 11.60 5.99 -6.26
CA SER A 117 12.87 6.52 -5.74
C SER A 117 13.04 6.44 -4.22
N THR A 118 11.96 6.30 -3.46
CA THR A 118 12.00 6.23 -1.99
C THR A 118 11.45 4.91 -1.46
N VAL A 119 11.97 4.45 -0.32
CA VAL A 119 11.48 3.23 0.36
C VAL A 119 9.98 3.32 0.64
N LYS A 120 9.50 4.49 1.10
CA LYS A 120 8.08 4.71 1.37
C LYS A 120 7.22 4.60 0.11
N ALA A 121 7.68 5.13 -1.02
CA ALA A 121 6.98 5.02 -2.31
C ALA A 121 7.02 3.60 -2.88
N ARG A 122 8.11 2.85 -2.64
CA ARG A 122 8.21 1.43 -2.99
C ARG A 122 7.20 0.58 -2.20
N ILE A 123 7.12 0.75 -0.89
CA ILE A 123 6.10 0.12 -0.03
C ILE A 123 4.69 0.49 -0.53
N ALA A 124 4.44 1.76 -0.85
CA ALA A 124 3.16 2.19 -1.42
C ALA A 124 2.85 1.48 -2.74
N THR A 125 3.84 1.29 -3.61
CA THR A 125 3.69 0.57 -4.88
C THR A 125 3.34 -0.90 -4.63
N ALA A 126 4.02 -1.57 -3.70
CA ALA A 126 3.73 -2.96 -3.32
C ALA A 126 2.29 -3.09 -2.77
N ARG A 127 1.86 -2.18 -1.90
CA ARG A 127 0.47 -2.14 -1.40
C ARG A 127 -0.55 -1.97 -2.52
N ILE A 128 -0.31 -1.06 -3.46
CA ILE A 128 -1.17 -0.85 -4.63
C ILE A 128 -1.23 -2.12 -5.48
N ARG A 129 -0.09 -2.74 -5.76
CA ARG A 129 0.01 -3.95 -6.59
C ARG A 129 -0.74 -5.13 -5.96
N HIS A 130 -0.58 -5.32 -4.64
CA HIS A 130 -1.28 -6.36 -3.90
C HIS A 130 -2.81 -6.13 -3.85
N ALA A 131 -3.24 -4.88 -3.62
CA ALA A 131 -4.67 -4.56 -3.48
C ALA A 131 -5.42 -4.40 -4.82
N GLY A 132 -4.73 -4.02 -5.90
CA GLY A 132 -5.34 -3.57 -7.13
C GLY A 132 -5.98 -4.67 -8.00
N GLY A 133 -5.81 -5.96 -7.67
CA GLY A 133 -6.35 -7.08 -8.45
C GLY A 133 -7.87 -7.10 -8.66
N SER A 134 -8.63 -6.27 -7.92
CA SER A 134 -10.09 -6.14 -8.05
C SER A 134 -10.56 -4.75 -8.51
N CYS A 135 -9.67 -3.89 -9.01
CA CYS A 135 -10.04 -2.53 -9.43
C CYS A 135 -10.81 -2.58 -10.76
N VAL A 136 -12.13 -2.32 -10.72
CA VAL A 136 -13.00 -2.37 -11.91
C VAL A 136 -13.78 -1.08 -12.16
N SER A 137 -13.83 -0.18 -11.17
CA SER A 137 -14.58 1.09 -11.25
C SER A 137 -13.72 2.32 -10.94
N ALA A 138 -14.19 3.52 -11.33
CA ALA A 138 -13.52 4.78 -11.02
C ALA A 138 -13.38 5.00 -9.50
N ALA A 139 -14.40 4.59 -8.74
CA ALA A 139 -14.40 4.66 -7.29
C ALA A 139 -13.34 3.73 -6.67
N ASP A 140 -13.13 2.54 -7.22
CA ASP A 140 -12.07 1.62 -6.77
C ASP A 140 -10.69 2.20 -7.03
N PHE A 141 -10.52 2.88 -8.16
CA PHE A 141 -9.26 3.53 -8.52
C PHE A 141 -8.93 4.71 -7.57
N ILE A 142 -9.95 5.52 -7.23
CA ILE A 142 -9.82 6.57 -6.19
C ILE A 142 -9.49 5.92 -4.84
N GLY A 143 -10.13 4.79 -4.51
CA GLY A 143 -9.84 4.01 -3.31
C GLY A 143 -8.41 3.49 -3.24
N LEU A 144 -7.87 3.03 -4.37
CA LEU A 144 -6.50 2.52 -4.49
C LEU A 144 -5.46 3.63 -4.29
N ALA A 145 -5.71 4.83 -4.81
CA ALA A 145 -4.88 5.99 -4.50
C ALA A 145 -4.98 6.37 -3.01
N LYS A 146 -6.19 6.38 -2.45
CA LYS A 146 -6.43 6.68 -1.03
C LYS A 146 -5.71 5.70 -0.09
N LEU A 147 -5.61 4.42 -0.45
CA LEU A 147 -4.91 3.38 0.32
C LEU A 147 -3.47 3.78 0.67
N VAL A 148 -2.81 4.53 -0.21
CA VAL A 148 -1.43 4.98 -0.03
C VAL A 148 -1.32 6.44 0.38
N GLY A 149 -2.45 7.09 0.69
CA GLY A 149 -2.51 8.52 1.04
C GLY A 149 -2.37 9.46 -0.16
N ALA A 150 -2.54 8.98 -1.39
CA ALA A 150 -2.65 9.83 -2.57
C ALA A 150 -4.13 10.22 -2.80
N THR A 151 -4.35 11.39 -3.39
CA THR A 151 -5.70 11.88 -3.73
C THR A 151 -5.76 12.12 -5.23
N ILE A 152 -6.70 11.46 -5.89
CA ILE A 152 -6.97 11.63 -7.33
C ILE A 152 -8.44 11.93 -7.54
N THR A 153 -8.75 12.61 -8.64
CA THR A 153 -10.11 12.72 -9.17
C THR A 153 -10.17 12.04 -10.52
N VAL A 154 -11.33 11.46 -10.83
CA VAL A 154 -11.58 10.84 -12.12
C VAL A 154 -12.70 11.61 -12.80
N GLU A 155 -12.43 12.11 -13.99
CA GLU A 155 -13.37 12.88 -14.80
C GLU A 155 -13.80 12.04 -16.00
N GLU A 156 -15.11 11.84 -16.18
CA GLU A 156 -15.66 11.17 -17.35
C GLU A 156 -16.24 12.22 -18.31
N PRO A 157 -15.63 12.42 -19.49
CA PRO A 157 -16.17 13.27 -20.53
C PRO A 157 -17.50 12.69 -21.03
N ASP A 158 -18.50 13.55 -21.23
CA ASP A 158 -19.79 13.14 -21.80
C ASP A 158 -19.61 12.69 -23.26
N GLN A 159 -20.46 11.78 -23.71
CA GLN A 159 -20.50 11.43 -25.13
C GLN A 159 -21.00 12.64 -25.93
N PHE A 160 -20.48 12.81 -27.14
CA PHE A 160 -21.03 13.81 -28.05
C PHE A 160 -22.51 13.49 -28.34
N GLN A 161 -23.39 14.35 -27.87
CA GLN A 161 -24.82 14.27 -28.11
C GLN A 161 -25.21 15.24 -29.22
N VAL A 162 -25.73 14.69 -30.32
CA VAL A 162 -26.35 15.49 -31.40
C VAL A 162 -27.42 16.38 -30.78
N ASP A 163 -27.42 17.68 -31.12
CA ASP A 163 -28.31 18.74 -30.63
C ASP A 163 -28.12 19.20 -29.17
N ALA A 164 -27.17 18.65 -28.40
CA ALA A 164 -26.87 19.08 -27.02
C ALA A 164 -25.39 19.41 -26.76
N SER A 165 -24.49 18.94 -27.61
CA SER A 165 -23.06 19.21 -27.53
C SER A 165 -22.67 20.32 -28.50
N GLU A 166 -21.98 21.33 -28.00
CA GLU A 166 -21.36 22.36 -28.83
C GLU A 166 -20.06 21.80 -29.41
N LEU A 167 -19.92 21.76 -30.75
CA LEU A 167 -18.60 21.67 -31.34
C LEU A 167 -17.87 22.98 -31.00
N GLY A 168 -16.63 22.88 -30.50
CA GLY A 168 -15.72 24.02 -30.43
C GLY A 168 -15.55 24.66 -31.81
N ALA A 169 -14.78 25.76 -31.89
CA ALA A 169 -14.51 26.46 -33.14
C ALA A 169 -14.26 25.45 -34.27
N GLY A 170 -15.18 25.42 -35.25
CA GLY A 170 -15.13 24.42 -36.31
C GLY A 170 -13.83 24.54 -37.09
N PHE A 171 -13.49 23.51 -37.86
CA PHE A 171 -12.35 23.46 -38.77
C PHE A 171 -12.26 24.62 -39.81
N TYR A 172 -13.20 25.58 -39.77
CA TYR A 172 -13.17 26.80 -40.54
C TYR A 172 -13.06 28.02 -39.62
N ASP A 173 -11.81 28.46 -39.52
CA ASP A 173 -11.34 29.85 -39.36
C ASP A 173 -11.08 30.39 -37.93
N PRO A 174 -9.79 30.64 -37.58
CA PRO A 174 -8.60 30.24 -38.33
C PRO A 174 -8.42 28.73 -38.28
N ALA A 175 -7.91 28.16 -39.38
CA ALA A 175 -7.52 26.76 -39.42
C ALA A 175 -6.57 26.46 -38.24
N PRO A 176 -6.74 25.33 -37.54
CA PRO A 176 -5.81 24.91 -36.50
C PRO A 176 -4.39 24.85 -37.07
N ASP A 177 -3.39 25.18 -36.26
CA ASP A 177 -1.99 25.00 -36.63
C ASP A 177 -1.81 23.52 -37.06
N PRO A 178 -1.14 23.21 -38.18
CA PRO A 178 -0.85 21.83 -38.55
C PRO A 178 -0.29 20.98 -37.39
N ALA A 179 0.43 21.59 -36.44
CA ALA A 179 0.89 20.93 -35.23
C ALA A 179 -0.23 20.49 -34.26
N ASP A 180 -1.36 21.20 -34.22
CA ASP A 180 -2.55 20.84 -33.43
C ASP A 180 -3.39 19.74 -34.12
N VAL A 181 -3.36 19.70 -35.45
CA VAL A 181 -4.02 18.65 -36.24
C VAL A 181 -3.31 17.31 -36.06
N ASP A 182 -1.98 17.29 -36.01
CA ASP A 182 -1.20 16.08 -35.72
C ASP A 182 -1.48 15.51 -34.32
N ILE A 183 -1.81 16.37 -33.34
CA ILE A 183 -2.23 15.95 -31.98
C ILE A 183 -3.64 15.33 -32.01
N LEU A 184 -4.55 15.87 -32.82
CA LEU A 184 -5.91 15.35 -32.98
C LEU A 184 -5.96 14.07 -33.81
N ASP A 185 -5.16 13.95 -34.87
CA ASP A 185 -5.04 12.73 -35.67
C ASP A 185 -4.35 11.62 -34.88
N ALA A 186 -3.40 11.94 -33.98
CA ALA A 186 -2.86 10.96 -33.03
C ALA A 186 -3.90 10.45 -32.01
N VAL A 187 -4.91 11.27 -31.70
CA VAL A 187 -6.02 10.91 -30.79
C VAL A 187 -7.17 10.21 -31.53
N ALA A 188 -7.36 10.49 -32.83
CA ALA A 188 -8.41 9.92 -33.66
C ALA A 188 -8.00 8.65 -34.42
N ALA A 189 -6.70 8.37 -34.58
CA ALA A 189 -6.19 7.20 -35.30
C ALA A 189 -6.31 5.88 -34.53
N GLU A 190 -6.57 5.93 -33.21
CA GLU A 190 -6.95 4.77 -32.42
C GLU A 190 -8.41 4.98 -31.97
N ASP A 191 -9.25 3.94 -32.02
CA ASP A 191 -10.67 3.95 -31.62
C ASP A 191 -10.89 4.28 -30.11
N VAL A 192 -10.40 5.41 -29.60
CA VAL A 192 -10.47 5.78 -28.18
C VAL A 192 -11.78 6.49 -27.86
N TRP A 193 -12.91 5.89 -28.24
CA TRP A 193 -14.22 6.29 -27.77
C TRP A 193 -14.45 5.74 -26.35
N LYS A 194 -13.83 6.41 -25.37
CA LYS A 194 -14.11 6.45 -23.91
C LYS A 194 -12.80 6.67 -23.16
N TYR A 195 -12.69 7.73 -22.37
CA TYR A 195 -11.59 7.86 -21.42
C TYR A 195 -11.98 8.57 -20.14
N TRP A 196 -11.75 7.89 -19.02
CA TRP A 196 -11.58 8.55 -17.75
C TRP A 196 -10.30 9.39 -17.77
N ILE A 197 -10.43 10.68 -17.48
CA ILE A 197 -9.33 11.60 -17.25
C ILE A 197 -9.01 11.55 -15.76
N ILE A 198 -7.90 10.93 -15.41
CA ILE A 198 -7.43 10.87 -14.02
C ILE A 198 -6.57 12.10 -13.75
N ARG A 199 -6.95 12.91 -12.76
CA ARG A 199 -6.19 14.06 -12.29
C ARG A 199 -5.61 13.77 -10.90
N VAL A 200 -4.32 14.03 -10.74
CA VAL A 200 -3.64 13.91 -9.44
C VAL A 200 -3.81 15.21 -8.67
N VAL A 201 -4.46 15.16 -7.51
CA VAL A 201 -4.62 16.28 -6.58
C VAL A 201 -3.49 16.28 -5.56
N ASP A 202 -3.21 15.11 -4.98
CA ASP A 202 -2.08 14.87 -4.09
C ASP A 202 -1.42 13.53 -4.45
N ARG A 203 -0.09 13.55 -4.50
CA ARG A 203 0.73 12.38 -4.81
C ARG A 203 1.09 11.55 -3.59
N GLY A 204 0.79 12.01 -2.37
CA GLY A 204 1.10 11.27 -1.15
C GLY A 204 2.60 10.96 -1.01
N PRO A 205 3.01 9.68 -0.83
CA PRO A 205 4.39 9.30 -0.56
C PRO A 205 5.32 9.32 -1.79
N PHE A 206 4.77 9.49 -3.00
CA PHE A 206 5.54 9.45 -4.24
C PHE A 206 6.33 10.75 -4.46
N ALA A 207 7.56 10.63 -4.97
CA ALA A 207 8.41 11.78 -5.24
C ALA A 207 7.95 12.58 -6.47
N THR A 208 7.28 11.92 -7.43
CA THR A 208 6.75 12.55 -8.65
C THR A 208 5.39 11.98 -9.05
N ASN A 209 4.62 12.74 -9.83
CA ASN A 209 3.37 12.25 -10.43
C ASN A 209 3.62 11.05 -11.37
N ALA A 210 4.79 10.99 -12.01
CA ALA A 210 5.17 9.88 -12.86
C ALA A 210 5.30 8.57 -12.08
N GLU A 211 5.82 8.60 -10.85
CA GLU A 211 5.90 7.40 -10.00
C GLU A 211 4.51 6.89 -9.61
N LEU A 212 3.61 7.78 -9.15
CA LEU A 212 2.24 7.40 -8.83
C LEU A 212 1.53 6.80 -10.05
N ARG A 213 1.76 7.36 -11.24
CA ARG A 213 1.21 6.83 -12.48
C ARG A 213 1.67 5.41 -12.76
N ARG A 214 2.97 5.14 -12.68
CA ARG A 214 3.50 3.78 -12.88
C ARG A 214 2.92 2.81 -11.87
N ALA A 215 2.79 3.25 -10.61
CA ALA A 215 2.16 2.46 -9.56
C ALA A 215 0.68 2.17 -9.86
N LEU A 216 -0.07 3.05 -10.51
CA LEU A 216 -1.48 2.81 -10.84
C LEU A 216 -1.71 2.17 -12.22
N ALA A 217 -0.73 2.24 -13.13
CA ALA A 217 -0.87 1.91 -14.55
C ALA A 217 -1.48 0.53 -14.87
N PRO A 218 -1.14 -0.58 -14.18
CA PRO A 218 -1.75 -1.88 -14.50
C PRO A 218 -3.24 -1.96 -14.21
N PHE A 219 -3.76 -1.05 -13.39
CA PHE A 219 -5.16 -1.01 -12.98
C PHE A 219 -5.96 0.03 -13.75
N VAL A 220 -5.28 0.81 -14.60
CA VAL A 220 -5.96 1.72 -15.52
C VAL A 220 -6.63 0.85 -16.57
N PRO A 221 -7.97 0.93 -16.73
CA PRO A 221 -8.65 0.22 -17.78
C PRO A 221 -8.04 0.60 -19.14
N LEU A 222 -8.06 -0.33 -20.11
CA LEU A 222 -7.58 -0.11 -21.49
C LEU A 222 -8.15 1.14 -22.19
N HIS A 223 -9.20 1.75 -21.63
CA HIS A 223 -9.91 2.92 -22.10
C HIS A 223 -9.79 4.10 -21.11
N ALA A 224 -8.61 4.37 -20.54
CA ALA A 224 -8.41 5.50 -19.63
C ALA A 224 -7.03 6.16 -19.81
N ILE A 225 -6.97 7.49 -19.68
CA ILE A 225 -5.75 8.29 -19.87
C ILE A 225 -5.46 9.06 -18.58
N MET A 226 -4.27 8.87 -18.02
CA MET A 226 -3.81 9.64 -16.86
C MET A 226 -3.20 10.98 -17.30
N VAL A 227 -3.93 12.07 -17.11
CA VAL A 227 -3.50 13.42 -17.52
C VAL A 227 -2.86 14.17 -16.34
N THR A 228 -1.83 14.99 -16.60
CA THR A 228 -1.21 15.85 -15.57
C THR A 228 -1.79 17.23 -15.75
N PRO A 229 -2.11 17.97 -14.68
CA PRO A 229 -2.09 19.42 -14.79
C PRO A 229 -0.70 19.89 -15.21
#